data_AF-A0A660RME9-F1
#
_entry.id   AF-A0A660RME9-F1
#
_cell.length_a   1.000
_cell.length_b   1.000
_cell.length_c   1.000
_cell.angle_alpha   90.00
_cell.angle_beta   90.00
_cell.angle_gamma   90.00
#
_symmetry.space_group_name_H-M   'P 1'
#
loop_
_entity.id
_entity.type
_entity.pdbx_description
1 polymer ?
#
loop_
_entity_poly.entity_id
_entity_poly.type
_entity_poly.pdbx_seq_one_letter_code
_entity_poly.pdbx_strand_id
1 'polypeptide(L)'
;MKKMKCARFGFRTGNTLVAALLYLLLKKPAHGYSLVDELRDLGIDPAFVSYGVAYRLLRDMEVRGLISSKWEIEGSGPPRRIYSITNSGREYLKNWVNNAEKNLRVMNNLINKIKEVLK
;
A
#
# COMPACT_ATOMS: atom_id res chain seq x y z
N MET A 1 -8.36 17.86 -21.82
CA MET A 1 -7.41 16.82 -21.37
C MET A 1 -8.03 16.05 -20.21
N LYS A 2 -8.60 14.86 -20.46
CA LYS A 2 -9.37 14.09 -19.46
C LYS A 2 -8.43 13.47 -18.43
N LYS A 3 -8.71 13.70 -17.14
CA LYS A 3 -7.95 13.19 -16.00
C LYS A 3 -7.84 11.65 -16.07
N MET A 4 -6.61 11.17 -16.21
CA MET A 4 -6.28 9.76 -16.11
C MET A 4 -6.53 9.30 -14.66
N LYS A 5 -7.55 8.48 -14.46
CA LYS A 5 -7.86 7.84 -13.17
C LYS A 5 -6.80 6.77 -12.92
N CYS A 6 -5.63 7.17 -12.42
CA CYS A 6 -4.58 6.21 -12.06
C CYS A 6 -5.07 5.27 -10.96
N ALA A 7 -5.07 3.98 -11.31
CA ALA A 7 -4.99 2.81 -10.46
C ALA A 7 -6.18 2.50 -9.51
N ARG A 8 -7.29 2.02 -10.09
CA ARG A 8 -7.94 0.82 -9.53
C ARG A 8 -7.02 -0.35 -9.88
N PHE A 9 -5.92 -0.56 -9.13
CA PHE A 9 -5.07 -1.73 -9.35
C PHE A 9 -5.82 -2.95 -8.85
N GLY A 10 -6.65 -3.49 -9.74
CA GLY A 10 -7.43 -4.69 -9.54
C GLY A 10 -6.55 -5.91 -9.71
N PHE A 11 -6.50 -6.72 -8.66
CA PHE A 11 -7.00 -8.09 -8.68
C PHE A 11 -7.78 -8.25 -7.37
N ARG A 12 -8.55 -9.33 -7.19
CA ARG A 12 -9.50 -9.56 -6.07
C ARG A 12 -8.89 -9.57 -4.65
N THR A 13 -7.66 -9.09 -4.50
CA THR A 13 -6.77 -9.19 -3.34
C THR A 13 -6.94 -8.07 -2.33
N GLY A 14 -7.64 -6.99 -2.70
CA GLY A 14 -7.55 -5.71 -1.99
C GLY A 14 -6.38 -4.87 -2.52
N ASN A 15 -6.24 -3.65 -2.00
CA ASN A 15 -5.30 -2.68 -2.53
C ASN A 15 -3.85 -3.03 -2.14
N THR A 16 -3.02 -3.45 -3.11
CA THR A 16 -1.59 -3.79 -2.90
C THR A 16 -0.79 -2.65 -2.28
N LEU A 17 -1.09 -1.40 -2.63
CA LEU A 17 -0.41 -0.24 -2.07
C LEU A 17 -0.74 -0.04 -0.58
N VAL A 18 -1.98 -0.33 -0.18
CA VAL A 18 -2.37 -0.34 1.24
C VAL A 18 -1.60 -1.43 1.99
N ALA A 19 -1.50 -2.63 1.42
CA ALA A 19 -0.75 -3.72 2.04
C ALA A 19 0.75 -3.38 2.16
N ALA A 20 1.35 -2.76 1.15
CA ALA A 20 2.74 -2.32 1.20
C ALA A 20 2.97 -1.27 2.30
N LEU A 21 2.13 -0.23 2.39
CA LEU A 21 2.23 0.78 3.45
C LEU A 21 2.02 0.19 4.84
N LEU A 22 1.04 -0.71 5.01
CA LEU A 22 0.84 -1.41 6.28
C LEU A 22 2.03 -2.30 6.64
N TYR A 23 2.65 -2.98 5.67
CA TYR A 23 3.85 -3.77 5.90
C TYR A 23 5.02 -2.90 6.38
N LEU A 24 5.25 -1.74 5.77
CA LEU A 24 6.30 -0.82 6.24
C LEU A 24 6.03 -0.35 7.67
N LEU A 25 4.77 -0.02 7.98
CA LEU A 25 4.34 0.38 9.32
C LEU A 25 4.31 -0.77 10.34
N LEU A 26 4.27 -2.02 9.88
CA LEU A 26 4.41 -3.21 10.72
C LEU A 26 5.84 -3.35 11.24
N LYS A 27 6.85 -2.94 10.46
CA LYS A 27 8.25 -2.95 10.88
C LYS A 27 8.54 -1.88 11.93
N LYS A 28 8.07 -0.65 11.69
CA LYS A 28 8.26 0.49 12.59
C LYS A 28 7.27 1.63 12.28
N PRO A 29 6.86 2.42 13.29
CA PRO A 29 6.26 3.73 13.04
C PRO A 29 7.14 4.59 12.12
N ALA A 30 6.53 5.35 11.20
CA ALA A 30 7.28 6.09 10.19
C ALA A 30 6.57 7.36 9.73
N HIS A 31 7.34 8.29 9.16
CA HIS A 31 6.81 9.47 8.50
C HIS A 31 6.27 9.13 7.11
N GLY A 32 5.26 9.88 6.67
CA GLY A 32 4.64 9.69 5.35
C GLY A 32 5.63 9.80 4.19
N TYR A 33 6.64 10.67 4.29
CA TYR A 33 7.66 10.82 3.26
C TYR A 33 8.56 9.57 3.16
N SER A 34 9.09 9.10 4.29
CA SER A 34 9.94 7.90 4.34
C SER A 34 9.21 6.66 3.84
N LEU A 35 7.91 6.54 4.13
CA LEU A 35 7.10 5.44 3.61
C LEU A 35 7.09 5.40 2.08
N VAL A 36 6.99 6.56 1.41
CA VAL A 36 6.97 6.63 -0.06
C VAL A 36 8.31 6.23 -0.67
N ASP A 37 9.41 6.59 -0.01
CA ASP A 37 10.75 6.21 -0.46
C ASP A 37 10.96 4.70 -0.31
N GLU A 38 10.57 4.12 0.84
CA GLU A 38 10.68 2.69 1.12
C GLU A 38 9.76 1.81 0.24
N LEU A 39 8.70 2.36 -0.37
CA LEU A 39 7.87 1.61 -1.33
C LEU A 39 8.67 1.18 -2.56
N ARG A 40 9.71 1.93 -2.94
CA ARG A 40 10.55 1.60 -4.11
C ARG A 40 11.28 0.29 -3.93
N ASP A 41 11.73 0.01 -2.71
CA ASP A 41 12.46 -1.21 -2.37
C ASP A 41 11.56 -2.46 -2.45
N LEU A 42 10.23 -2.28 -2.47
CA LEU A 42 9.24 -3.34 -2.66
C LEU A 42 8.89 -3.58 -4.15
N GLY A 43 9.61 -2.95 -5.08
CA GLY A 43 9.34 -3.06 -6.52
C GLY A 43 8.06 -2.34 -6.97
N ILE A 44 7.49 -1.47 -6.13
CA ILE A 44 6.37 -0.60 -6.49
C ILE A 44 6.96 0.62 -7.20
N ASP A 45 6.74 0.69 -8.52
CA ASP A 45 7.33 1.74 -9.34
C ASP A 45 6.84 3.14 -8.88
N PRO A 46 7.77 4.04 -8.48
CA PRO A 46 7.43 5.38 -8.01
C PRO A 46 6.75 6.26 -9.06
N ALA A 47 6.82 5.92 -10.35
CA ALA A 47 6.04 6.57 -11.40
C ALA A 47 4.53 6.46 -11.17
N PHE A 48 4.07 5.44 -10.43
CA PHE A 48 2.66 5.23 -10.12
C PHE A 48 2.23 5.76 -8.75
N VAL A 49 3.18 6.06 -7.85
CA VAL A 49 2.89 6.48 -6.47
C VAL A 49 3.55 7.82 -6.17
N SER A 50 2.91 8.90 -6.60
CA SER A 50 3.28 10.25 -6.14
C SER A 50 3.04 10.40 -4.63
N TYR A 51 3.81 11.27 -3.97
CA TYR A 51 3.58 11.62 -2.56
C TYR A 51 2.13 12.03 -2.29
N GLY A 52 1.51 12.82 -3.18
CA GLY A 52 0.12 13.24 -3.03
C GLY A 52 -0.90 12.08 -3.06
N VAL A 53 -0.62 11.01 -3.81
CA VAL A 53 -1.44 9.79 -3.79
C VAL A 53 -1.23 9.04 -2.47
N ALA A 54 0.02 8.87 -2.03
CA ALA A 54 0.33 8.19 -0.78
C ALA A 54 -0.28 8.89 0.44
N TYR A 55 -0.17 10.22 0.54
CA TYR A 55 -0.75 10.98 1.65
C TYR A 55 -2.28 10.90 1.68
N ARG A 56 -2.95 10.92 0.52
CA ARG A 56 -4.41 10.68 0.46
C ARG A 56 -4.74 9.28 0.95
N LEU A 57 -3.97 8.28 0.52
CA LEU A 57 -4.19 6.90 0.95
C LEU A 57 -3.95 6.69 2.45
N LEU A 58 -2.89 7.28 3.01
CA LEU A 58 -2.62 7.26 4.45
C LEU A 58 -3.79 7.88 5.24
N ARG A 59 -4.34 9.00 4.76
CA ARG A 59 -5.54 9.60 5.36
C ARG A 59 -6.74 8.65 5.29
N ASP A 60 -6.98 8.01 4.15
CA ASP A 60 -8.08 7.05 4.01
C ASP A 60 -7.89 5.81 4.90
N MET A 61 -6.64 5.34 5.05
CA MET A 61 -6.29 4.24 5.94
C MET A 61 -6.52 4.59 7.41
N GLU A 62 -6.22 5.82 7.81
CA GLU A 62 -6.47 6.33 9.16
C GLU A 62 -7.97 6.45 9.43
N VAL A 63 -8.75 7.00 8.50
CA VAL A 63 -10.22 7.08 8.59
C VAL A 63 -10.85 5.68 8.72
N ARG A 64 -10.28 4.67 8.04
CA ARG A 64 -10.69 3.27 8.14
C ARG A 64 -10.16 2.55 9.40
N GLY A 65 -9.41 3.26 10.24
CA GLY A 65 -8.81 2.73 11.46
C GLY A 65 -7.67 1.75 11.26
N LEU A 66 -7.15 1.56 10.04
CA LEU A 66 -6.05 0.62 9.74
C LEU A 66 -4.70 1.11 10.26
N ILE A 67 -4.57 2.43 10.40
CA ILE A 67 -3.42 3.11 10.98
C ILE A 67 -3.91 4.19 11.95
N SER A 68 -3.02 4.61 12.83
CA SER A 68 -3.18 5.81 13.67
C SER A 68 -2.03 6.77 13.36
N SER A 69 -2.18 8.03 13.73
CA SER A 69 -1.08 8.98 13.63
C SER A 69 -0.96 9.89 14.84
N LYS A 70 0.23 10.45 15.02
CA LYS A 70 0.53 11.49 16.00
C LYS A 70 1.37 12.59 15.35
N TRP A 71 1.20 13.82 15.83
CA TRP A 71 2.08 14.92 15.49
C TRP A 71 3.32 14.86 16.36
N GLU A 72 4.48 14.84 15.71
CA GLU A 72 5.77 15.06 16.33
C GLU A 72 6.13 16.54 16.14
N ILE A 73 6.26 17.23 17.27
CA ILE A 73 6.55 18.67 17.36
C ILE A 73 7.94 18.87 18.00
N GLU A 74 8.70 17.78 18.21
CA GLU A 74 10.02 17.87 18.82
C GLU A 74 11.05 18.44 17.83
N GLY A 75 11.60 19.61 18.16
CA GLY A 75 12.67 20.29 17.42
C GLY A 75 12.29 21.64 16.81
N SER A 76 13.24 22.25 16.09
CA SER A 76 13.09 23.54 15.37
C SER A 76 12.43 23.38 13.97
N GLY A 77 11.95 22.19 13.64
CA GLY A 77 11.41 21.86 12.32
C GLY A 77 9.88 22.01 12.24
N PRO A 78 9.31 22.02 11.01
CA PRO A 78 7.86 21.97 10.84
C PRO A 78 7.29 20.66 11.44
N PRO A 79 6.08 20.69 12.03
CA PRO A 79 5.45 19.51 12.62
C PRO A 79 5.37 18.35 11.61
N ARG A 80 5.73 17.14 12.05
CA ARG A 80 5.69 15.93 11.22
C ARG A 80 4.64 14.97 11.72
N ARG A 81 3.96 14.27 10.82
CA ARG A 81 3.05 13.17 11.19
C ARG A 81 3.82 11.86 11.19
N ILE A 82 3.74 11.14 12.31
CA ILE A 82 4.17 9.75 12.42
C ILE A 82 2.94 8.87 12.35
N TYR A 83 3.00 7.86 11.48
CA TYR A 83 1.95 6.86 11.36
C TYR A 83 2.35 5.57 12.06
N SER A 84 1.38 4.82 12.56
CA SER A 84 1.57 3.53 13.22
C SER A 84 0.43 2.58 12.85
N ILE A 85 0.75 1.32 12.59
CA ILE A 85 -0.26 0.30 12.30
C ILE A 85 -1.12 -0.01 13.54
N THR A 86 -2.42 -0.22 13.35
CA THR A 86 -3.35 -0.64 14.42
C THR A 86 -3.57 -2.16 14.39
N ASN A 87 -4.33 -2.70 15.34
CA ASN A 87 -4.73 -4.11 15.33
C ASN A 87 -5.57 -4.46 14.09
N SER A 88 -6.52 -3.61 13.70
CA SER A 88 -7.31 -3.82 12.46
C SER A 88 -6.45 -3.76 11.20
N GLY A 89 -5.39 -2.93 11.18
CA GLY A 89 -4.39 -2.93 10.12
C GLY A 89 -3.64 -4.27 10.01
N ARG A 90 -3.29 -4.88 11.14
CA ARG A 90 -2.65 -6.21 11.19
C ARG A 90 -3.59 -7.31 10.69
N GLU A 91 -4.86 -7.27 11.09
CA GLU A 91 -5.87 -8.21 10.60
C GLU A 91 -6.12 -8.06 9.10
N TYR A 92 -6.18 -6.81 8.61
CA TYR A 92 -6.27 -6.54 7.18
C TYR A 92 -5.09 -7.19 6.43
N LEU A 93 -3.86 -7.07 6.91
CA LEU A 93 -2.69 -7.71 6.29
C LEU A 93 -2.80 -9.23 6.25
N LYS A 94 -3.24 -9.89 7.33
CA LYS A 94 -3.45 -11.35 7.36
C LYS A 94 -4.44 -11.78 6.28
N ASN A 95 -5.57 -11.08 6.18
CA ASN A 95 -6.58 -11.35 5.16
C ASN A 95 -6.05 -11.08 3.75
N TRP A 96 -5.27 -10.01 3.58
CA TRP A 96 -4.65 -9.65 2.31
C TRP A 96 -3.70 -10.76 1.82
N VAL A 97 -2.84 -11.31 2.69
CA VAL A 97 -1.92 -12.41 2.34
C VAL A 97 -2.71 -13.64 1.87
N ASN A 98 -3.71 -14.07 2.62
CA ASN A 98 -4.56 -15.22 2.24
C ASN A 98 -5.23 -15.03 0.86
N ASN A 99 -5.67 -13.80 0.56
CA ASN A 99 -6.26 -13.50 -0.74
C ASN A 99 -5.20 -13.42 -1.85
N ALA A 100 -4.00 -12.94 -1.54
CA ALA A 100 -2.88 -12.83 -2.48
C ALA A 100 -2.43 -14.18 -2.98
N GLU A 101 -2.26 -15.15 -2.08
CA GLU A 101 -1.90 -16.52 -2.44
C GLU A 101 -2.94 -17.17 -3.36
N LYS A 102 -4.23 -17.00 -3.05
CA LYS A 102 -5.33 -17.49 -3.90
C LYS A 102 -5.30 -16.86 -5.28
N ASN A 103 -5.07 -15.54 -5.36
CA ASN A 103 -5.02 -14.83 -6.62
C ASN A 103 -3.79 -15.18 -7.45
N LEU A 104 -2.61 -15.34 -6.82
CA LEU A 104 -1.40 -15.79 -7.49
C LEU A 104 -1.61 -17.16 -8.16
N ARG A 105 -2.29 -18.09 -7.48
CA ARG A 105 -2.66 -19.39 -8.07
C ARG A 105 -3.52 -19.23 -9.32
N VAL A 106 -4.56 -18.39 -9.27
CA VAL A 106 -5.45 -18.14 -10.42
C VAL A 106 -4.70 -17.46 -11.57
N MET A 107 -3.87 -16.45 -11.26
CA MET A 107 -3.08 -15.72 -12.26
C MET A 107 -2.08 -16.64 -12.95
N ASN A 108 -1.34 -17.47 -12.20
CA ASN A 108 -0.39 -18.42 -12.78
C ASN A 108 -1.08 -19.41 -13.71
N ASN A 109 -2.24 -19.95 -13.32
CA ASN A 109 -3.03 -20.82 -14.18
C ASN A 109 -3.48 -20.12 -15.46
N LEU A 110 -3.94 -18.86 -15.35
CA LEU A 110 -4.37 -18.08 -16.50
C LEU A 110 -3.19 -17.78 -17.45
N ILE A 111 -2.04 -17.36 -16.91
CA ILE A 111 -0.82 -17.10 -17.69
C ILE A 111 -0.40 -18.34 -18.47
N ASN A 112 -0.40 -19.51 -17.83
CA ASN A 112 -0.03 -20.77 -18.48
C ASN A 112 -0.99 -21.12 -19.63
N LYS A 113 -2.30 -21.03 -19.40
CA LYS A 113 -3.31 -21.24 -20.46
C LYS A 113 -3.15 -20.28 -21.64
N ILE A 114 -2.87 -19.00 -21.36
CA ILE A 114 -2.63 -18.00 -22.41
C ILE A 114 -1.37 -18.37 -23.20
N LYS A 115 -0.28 -18.75 -22.53
CA LYS A 115 0.96 -19.19 -23.19
C LYS A 115 0.76 -20.44 -24.04
N GLU A 116 -0.10 -21.36 -23.64
CA GLU A 116 -0.44 -22.55 -24.43
C GLU A 116 -1.14 -22.21 -25.73
N VAL A 117 -2.04 -21.21 -25.71
CA VAL A 117 -2.80 -20.76 -26.89
C VAL A 117 -1.97 -19.88 -27.82
N LEU A 118 -1.03 -19.10 -27.28
CA LEU A 118 -0.16 -18.21 -28.06
C LEU A 118 1.14 -18.88 -28.55
N LYS A 119 1.35 -20.16 -28.25
CA LYS A 119 2.35 -21.00 -28.94
C LYS A 119 1.89 -21.29 -30.36
#